data_AF-A0A3C0HJ17-F1
#
_entry.id   AF-A0A3C0HJ17-F1
#
_cell.length_a   1.000
_cell.length_b   1.000
_cell.length_c   1.000
_cell.angle_alpha   90.00
_cell.angle_beta   90.00
_cell.angle_gamma   90.00
#
_symmetry.space_group_name_H-M   'P 1'
#
loop_
_entity.id
_entity.type
_entity.pdbx_description
1 polymer ?
#
loop_
_entity_poly.entity_id
_entity_poly.type
_entity_poly.pdbx_seq_one_letter_code
_entity_poly.pdbx_strand_id
1 'polypeptide(L)'
;KALVGVDVFVNWDTETRDPNELGTALEALAGDDFRLALITNRGVKVYPNGNPQTLRTDHWRCRFPARGETVDGQAVSRLLMRIADAGFDSVKTENLYTFDGVRGYSQAQGE
;
A
#
# COMPACT_ATOMS: atom_id res chain seq x y z
N LYS A 1 -3.97 12.87 17.29
CA LYS A 1 -3.95 12.00 16.09
C LYS A 1 -2.68 11.16 16.09
N ALA A 2 -2.72 9.95 15.55
CA ALA A 2 -1.58 9.04 15.46
C ALA A 2 -1.47 8.50 14.03
N LEU A 3 -0.27 8.53 13.44
CA LEU A 3 -0.02 8.00 12.10
C LEU A 3 0.19 6.49 12.21
N VAL A 4 -0.74 5.72 11.67
CA VAL A 4 -0.81 4.26 11.81
C VAL A 4 -0.54 3.52 10.50
N GLY A 5 -0.19 4.25 9.43
CA GLY A 5 0.12 3.68 8.13
C GLY A 5 0.02 4.68 7.00
N VAL A 6 0.16 4.19 5.77
CA VAL A 6 -0.02 4.97 4.54
C VAL A 6 -0.56 4.07 3.43
N ASP A 7 -1.50 4.59 2.65
CA ASP A 7 -1.83 4.05 1.34
C ASP A 7 -0.94 4.73 0.30
N VAL A 8 -0.15 3.95 -0.41
CA VAL A 8 0.67 4.41 -1.54
C VAL A 8 -0.02 3.98 -2.82
N PHE A 9 -0.27 4.95 -3.70
CA PHE A 9 -0.84 4.71 -5.02
C PHE A 9 0.30 4.64 -6.02
N VAL A 10 0.38 3.53 -6.75
CA VAL A 10 1.45 3.27 -7.70
C VAL A 10 0.85 3.20 -9.11
N ASN A 11 1.52 3.85 -10.06
CA ASN A 11 1.34 3.57 -11.48
C ASN A 11 2.31 2.47 -11.89
N TRP A 12 1.78 1.32 -12.26
CA TRP A 12 2.57 0.17 -12.67
C TRP A 12 1.83 -0.60 -13.77
N ASP A 13 2.39 -0.51 -14.97
CA ASP A 13 1.83 -1.17 -16.16
C ASP A 13 2.83 -2.19 -16.71
N THR A 14 2.45 -3.46 -16.62
CA THR A 14 3.17 -4.59 -17.20
C THR A 14 2.23 -5.40 -18.06
N GLU A 15 2.77 -6.28 -18.90
CA GLU A 15 1.95 -7.12 -19.79
C GLU A 15 0.93 -7.98 -19.02
N THR A 16 1.32 -8.50 -17.85
CA THR A 16 0.49 -9.42 -17.04
C THR A 16 -0.35 -8.69 -15.99
N ARG A 17 0.09 -7.49 -15.55
CA ARG A 17 -0.46 -6.76 -14.40
C ARG A 17 -0.69 -7.67 -13.19
N ASP A 18 0.22 -8.61 -12.92
CA ASP A 18 0.04 -9.59 -11.85
C ASP A 18 0.18 -8.91 -10.47
N PRO A 19 -0.89 -8.88 -9.65
CA PRO A 19 -0.82 -8.30 -8.32
C PRO A 19 0.12 -9.05 -7.37
N ASN A 20 0.47 -10.30 -7.65
CA ASN A 20 1.42 -11.08 -6.83
C ASN A 20 2.87 -10.65 -7.08
N GLU A 21 3.21 -10.30 -8.33
CA GLU A 21 4.53 -9.73 -8.67
C GLU A 21 4.73 -8.39 -7.96
N LEU A 22 3.74 -7.50 -8.10
CA LEU A 22 3.74 -6.21 -7.41
C LEU A 22 3.75 -6.38 -5.89
N GLY A 23 2.91 -7.27 -5.36
CA GLY A 23 2.82 -7.56 -3.92
C GLY A 23 4.15 -8.02 -3.34
N THR A 24 4.78 -9.02 -3.96
CA THR A 24 6.08 -9.56 -3.52
C THR A 24 7.17 -8.48 -3.52
N ALA A 25 7.23 -7.65 -4.57
CA ALA A 25 8.20 -6.57 -4.64
C ALA A 25 7.96 -5.52 -3.54
N LEU A 26 6.71 -5.10 -3.33
CA LEU A 26 6.37 -4.08 -2.34
C LEU A 26 6.49 -4.59 -0.90
N GLU A 27 6.28 -5.88 -0.64
CA GLU A 27 6.56 -6.49 0.66
C GLU A 27 8.03 -6.36 1.06
N ALA A 28 8.95 -6.64 0.13
CA ALA A 28 10.38 -6.51 0.35
C ALA A 28 10.81 -5.04 0.60
N LEU A 29 10.07 -4.07 0.06
CA LEU A 29 10.34 -2.64 0.20
C LEU A 29 9.69 -1.99 1.42
N ALA A 30 8.81 -2.69 2.14
CA ALA A 30 8.10 -2.14 3.29
C ALA A 30 9.06 -1.68 4.41
N GLY A 31 10.20 -2.36 4.55
CA GLY A 31 11.19 -2.11 5.59
C GLY A 31 10.69 -2.46 7.00
N ASP A 32 11.32 -1.88 8.01
CA ASP A 32 11.04 -2.19 9.43
C ASP A 32 9.83 -1.42 9.98
N ASP A 33 9.49 -0.29 9.37
CA ASP A 33 8.40 0.58 9.85
C ASP A 33 7.02 0.05 9.45
N PHE A 34 6.92 -0.65 8.31
CA PHE A 34 5.65 -1.04 7.70
C PHE A 34 5.62 -2.51 7.28
N ARG A 35 4.41 -3.00 7.02
CA ARG A 35 4.16 -4.23 6.25
C ARG A 35 3.18 -3.92 5.12
N LEU A 36 3.24 -4.62 4.00
CA LEU A 36 2.14 -4.58 3.03
C LEU A 36 0.97 -5.39 3.58
N ALA A 37 -0.22 -4.79 3.69
CA ALA A 37 -1.42 -5.50 4.14
C ALA A 37 -2.25 -6.01 2.96
N LEU A 38 -2.38 -5.20 1.93
CA LEU A 38 -3.18 -5.51 0.75
C LEU A 38 -2.84 -4.58 -0.42
N ILE A 39 -3.20 -5.04 -1.61
CA ILE A 39 -3.31 -4.21 -2.80
C ILE A 39 -4.76 -4.28 -3.29
N THR A 40 -5.31 -3.13 -3.65
CA THR A 40 -6.58 -3.05 -4.39
C THR A 40 -6.38 -2.40 -5.74
N ASN A 41 -7.17 -2.84 -6.71
CA ASN A 41 -7.30 -2.23 -8.02
C ASN A 41 -8.77 -1.86 -8.23
N ARG A 42 -9.05 -0.60 -8.55
CA ARG A 42 -10.43 -0.06 -8.65
C ARG A 42 -11.33 -0.38 -7.43
N GLY A 43 -10.73 -0.41 -6.23
CA GLY A 43 -11.42 -0.69 -4.96
C GLY A 43 -11.61 -2.18 -4.62
N VAL A 44 -11.23 -3.11 -5.52
CA VAL A 44 -11.33 -4.56 -5.28
C VAL A 44 -10.00 -5.10 -4.80
N LYS A 45 -9.99 -5.92 -3.74
CA LYS A 45 -8.78 -6.59 -3.24
C LYS A 45 -8.26 -7.58 -4.28
N VAL A 46 -7.00 -7.38 -4.67
CA VAL A 46 -6.29 -8.22 -5.65
C VAL A 46 -5.06 -8.90 -5.04
N TYR A 47 -4.58 -8.44 -3.88
CA TYR A 47 -3.49 -9.05 -3.13
C TYR A 47 -3.70 -8.87 -1.61
N PRO A 48 -3.34 -9.86 -0.78
CA PRO A 48 -3.08 -11.26 -1.16
C PRO A 48 -4.40 -11.95 -1.53
N ASN A 49 -4.31 -13.10 -2.22
CA ASN A 49 -5.43 -13.98 -2.54
C ASN A 49 -6.60 -13.26 -3.26
N GLY A 50 -6.27 -12.42 -4.26
CA GLY A 50 -7.27 -11.76 -5.10
C GLY A 50 -8.04 -12.73 -5.99
N ASN A 51 -9.22 -12.29 -6.48
CA ASN A 51 -9.94 -13.05 -7.50
C ASN A 51 -9.19 -12.93 -8.85
N PRO A 52 -8.77 -14.04 -9.49
CA PRO A 52 -8.02 -13.99 -10.75
C PRO A 52 -8.82 -13.39 -11.93
N GLN A 53 -10.16 -13.37 -11.83
CA GLN A 53 -11.04 -12.80 -12.85
C GLN A 53 -11.18 -11.27 -12.73
N THR A 54 -10.59 -10.64 -11.71
CA THR A 54 -10.65 -9.18 -11.57
C THR A 54 -9.89 -8.50 -12.70
N LEU A 55 -10.62 -7.68 -13.47
CA LEU A 55 -10.04 -6.77 -14.45
C LEU A 55 -9.26 -5.67 -13.73
N ARG A 56 -8.00 -5.47 -14.14
CA ARG A 56 -7.04 -4.60 -13.48
C ARG A 56 -6.58 -3.48 -14.41
N THR A 57 -6.50 -2.26 -13.88
CA THR A 57 -5.83 -1.12 -14.51
C THR A 57 -4.39 -1.02 -14.03
N ASP A 58 -3.65 -0.07 -14.58
CA ASP A 58 -2.28 0.33 -14.20
C ASP A 58 -2.20 1.10 -12.86
N HIS A 59 -3.35 1.39 -12.22
CA HIS A 59 -3.43 2.17 -10.99
C HIS A 59 -3.75 1.30 -9.76
N TRP A 60 -2.80 1.23 -8.84
CA TRP A 60 -2.84 0.33 -7.69
C TRP A 60 -2.83 1.11 -6.38
N ARG A 61 -3.69 0.75 -5.44
CA ARG A 61 -3.60 1.25 -4.06
C ARG A 61 -2.99 0.16 -3.18
N CYS A 62 -1.83 0.44 -2.61
CA CYS A 62 -1.06 -0.46 -1.78
C CYS A 62 -1.08 0.04 -0.34
N ARG A 63 -1.61 -0.76 0.59
CA ARG A 63 -1.81 -0.35 1.98
C ARG A 63 -0.67 -0.83 2.86
N PHE A 64 0.00 0.11 3.50
CA PHE A 64 1.12 -0.12 4.40
C PHE A 64 0.77 0.33 5.83
N PRO A 65 0.14 -0.52 6.66
CA PRO A 65 0.03 -0.24 8.09
C PRO A 65 1.41 -0.27 8.77
N ALA A 66 1.53 0.53 9.82
CA ALA A 66 2.67 0.47 10.73
C ALA A 66 2.80 -0.94 11.33
N ARG A 67 4.04 -1.39 11.53
CA ARG A 67 4.30 -2.62 12.31
C ARG A 67 4.08 -2.41 13.80
N GLY A 68 4.47 -1.23 14.31
CA GLY A 68 4.18 -0.79 15.67
C GLY A 68 2.83 -0.07 15.78
N GLU A 69 2.57 0.51 16.94
CA GLU A 69 1.34 1.29 17.17
C GLU A 69 1.28 2.53 16.29
N THR A 70 2.41 3.18 16.05
CA THR A 70 2.53 4.40 15.22
C THR A 70 3.88 4.48 14.53
N VAL A 71 3.97 5.33 13.51
CA VAL A 71 5.22 5.74 12.85
C VAL A 71 5.30 7.26 12.76
N ASP A 72 6.51 7.79 12.54
CA ASP A 72 6.68 9.21 12.25
C ASP A 72 6.46 9.54 10.76
N GLY A 73 6.42 10.83 10.44
CA GLY A 73 6.27 11.26 9.04
C GLY A 73 7.48 10.93 8.15
N GLN A 74 8.67 10.77 8.74
CA GLN A 74 9.88 10.42 7.98
C GLN A 74 9.83 8.97 7.49
N ALA A 75 9.17 8.07 8.23
CA ALA A 75 8.95 6.69 7.83
C ALA A 75 8.27 6.59 6.46
N VAL A 76 7.24 7.43 6.23
CA VAL A 76 6.55 7.50 4.93
C VAL A 76 7.53 7.92 3.82
N SER A 77 8.33 8.96 4.05
CA SER A 77 9.34 9.38 3.07
C SER A 77 10.39 8.30 2.77
N ARG A 78 10.84 7.56 3.80
CA ARG A 78 11.78 6.44 3.61
C ARG A 78 11.15 5.30 2.82
N LEU A 79 9.88 5.01 3.03
CA LEU A 79 9.13 4.03 2.23
C LEU A 79 9.05 4.48 0.77
N LEU A 80 8.65 5.73 0.51
CA LEU A 80 8.57 6.27 -0.85
C LEU A 80 9.92 6.28 -1.55
N MET A 81 11.01 6.57 -0.83
CA MET A 81 12.36 6.49 -1.38
C MET A 81 12.69 5.06 -1.83
N ARG A 82 12.45 4.05 -0.99
CA ARG A 82 12.67 2.63 -1.36
C ARG A 82 11.84 2.21 -2.57
N ILE A 83 10.58 2.67 -2.65
CA ILE A 83 9.69 2.38 -3.78
C ILE A 83 10.23 3.02 -5.07
N ALA A 84 10.64 4.29 -5.00
CA ALA A 84 11.21 5.02 -6.14
C ALA A 84 12.56 4.44 -6.60
N ASP A 85 13.46 4.09 -5.67
CA ASP A 85 14.76 3.48 -5.96
C ASP A 85 14.62 2.11 -6.65
N ALA A 86 13.52 1.40 -6.38
CA ALA A 86 13.17 0.15 -7.06
C ALA A 86 12.48 0.36 -8.42
N GLY A 87 12.29 1.61 -8.87
CA GLY A 87 11.72 1.95 -10.17
C GLY A 87 10.19 2.01 -10.22
N PHE A 88 9.50 1.99 -9.08
CA PHE A 88 8.05 2.13 -9.03
C PHE A 88 7.63 3.60 -8.90
N ASP A 89 6.66 4.04 -9.71
CA ASP A 89 6.15 5.40 -9.69
C ASP A 89 5.02 5.57 -8.67
N SER A 90 5.31 6.22 -7.55
CA SER A 90 4.31 6.58 -6.53
C SER A 90 3.60 7.87 -6.92
N VAL A 91 2.36 7.77 -7.40
CA VAL A 91 1.59 8.91 -7.92
C VAL A 91 0.85 9.69 -6.84
N LYS A 92 0.51 9.05 -5.72
CA LYS A 92 -0.22 9.68 -4.60
C LYS A 92 0.04 8.91 -3.30
N THR A 93 -0.07 9.61 -2.18
CA THR A 93 -0.17 8.98 -0.85
C THR A 93 -1.40 9.46 -0.08
N GLU A 94 -1.97 8.58 0.72
CA GLU A 94 -2.96 8.91 1.75
C GLU A 94 -2.51 8.36 3.10
N ASN A 95 -2.17 9.25 4.03
CA ASN A 95 -1.73 8.84 5.36
C ASN A 95 -2.92 8.32 6.18
N LEU A 96 -2.72 7.17 6.84
CA LEU A 96 -3.72 6.54 7.68
C LEU A 96 -3.56 7.05 9.10
N TYR A 97 -4.53 7.83 9.58
CA TYR A 97 -4.52 8.36 10.93
C TYR A 97 -5.63 7.74 11.79
N THR A 98 -5.33 7.59 13.08
CA THR A 98 -6.36 7.53 14.13
C THR A 98 -6.51 8.89 14.80
N PHE A 99 -7.73 9.20 15.21
CA PHE A 99 -8.12 10.38 15.97
C PHE A 99 -8.81 9.88 17.25
N ASP A 100 -8.19 10.15 18.39
CA ASP A 100 -8.68 9.68 19.70
C ASP A 100 -8.95 8.16 19.74
N GLY A 101 -8.04 7.39 19.13
CA GLY A 101 -8.14 5.93 18.99
C GLY A 101 -9.07 5.44 17.90
N VAL A 102 -9.86 6.32 17.27
CA VAL A 102 -10.80 5.98 16.20
C VAL A 102 -10.14 6.14 14.83
N ARG A 103 -10.28 5.15 13.95
CA ARG A 103 -9.74 5.21 12.58
C ARG A 103 -10.39 6.32 11.77
N GLY A 104 -9.57 7.17 11.16
CA GLY A 104 -10.00 8.20 10.22
C GLY A 104 -9.93 7.78 8.75
N TYR A 105 -9.89 6.47 8.48
CA TYR A 105 -9.77 5.89 7.14
C TYR A 105 -10.70 4.69 7.00
N SER A 106 -11.11 4.38 5.77
CA SER A 106 -11.98 3.25 5.48
C SER A 106 -11.22 1.92 5.52
N GLN A 107 -11.90 0.86 5.95
CA GLN A 107 -11.40 -0.50 5.72
C GLN A 107 -11.50 -0.84 4.25
N ALA A 108 -10.45 -1.47 3.74
CA ALA A 108 -10.57 -2.15 2.46
C ALA A 108 -11.45 -3.40 2.62
N GLN A 109 -12.16 -3.77 1.57
CA GLN A 109 -12.91 -5.03 1.58
C GLN A 109 -11.94 -6.21 1.73
N GLY A 110 -12.07 -6.94 2.85
CA GLY A 110 -11.21 -8.08 3.17
C GLY A 110 -9.85 -7.74 3.80
N GLU A 111 -9.75 -6.55 4.43
CA GLU A 111 -8.74 -6.20 5.44
C GLU A 111 -9.11 -6.70 6.84
#